data_AF-A0A940M3D4-F1
#
_entry.id   AF-A0A940M3D4-F1
#
_cell.length_a   1.000
_cell.length_b   1.000
_cell.length_c   1.000
_cell.angle_alpha   90.00
_cell.angle_beta   90.00
_cell.angle_gamma   90.00
#
_symmetry.space_group_name_H-M   'P 1'
#
loop_
_entity.id
_entity.type
_entity.pdbx_description
1 polymer ?
#
loop_
_entity_poly.entity_id
_entity_poly.type
_entity_poly.pdbx_seq_one_letter_code
_entity_poly.pdbx_strand_id
1 'polypeptide(L)'
;MLAVLVAALAVASPLRAQAVKAEHVQAGAPQAVGAVHTVRTIPEACTRLEGVFTGEAAQAYRMQPVRTAPNCQPRARYVDPAQARPSQQDGWILSTETLIPQAGCPARQALVKVWRKPVAQDLARDGQGQVRIYLQDAQKQAAAGQMRALPEYSAVLDVTGGRCG
;
A
#
# COMPACT_ATOMS: atom_id res chain seq x y z
N MET A 1 14.03 -58.63 29.64
CA MET A 1 14.13 -57.20 29.34
C MET A 1 13.25 -56.91 28.12
N LEU A 2 12.04 -56.38 28.34
CA LEU A 2 11.05 -56.13 27.30
C LEU A 2 11.18 -54.65 26.89
N ALA A 3 11.59 -54.40 25.64
CA ALA A 3 11.78 -53.06 25.11
C ALA A 3 10.42 -52.46 24.68
N VAL A 4 10.01 -51.37 25.33
CA VAL A 4 8.85 -50.56 24.92
C VAL A 4 9.37 -49.39 24.10
N LEU A 5 9.19 -49.43 22.78
CA LEU A 5 9.37 -48.28 21.89
C LEU A 5 8.11 -47.40 21.97
N VAL A 6 8.25 -46.22 22.56
CA VAL A 6 7.24 -45.15 22.52
C VAL A 6 7.46 -44.33 21.24
N ALA A 7 6.55 -44.46 20.28
CA ALA A 7 6.52 -43.62 19.09
C ALA A 7 5.88 -42.26 19.43
N ALA A 8 6.71 -41.21 19.54
CA ALA A 8 6.24 -39.84 19.67
C ALA A 8 5.77 -39.32 18.30
N LEU A 9 4.45 -39.26 18.08
CA LEU A 9 3.87 -38.52 16.97
C LEU A 9 4.02 -37.02 17.23
N ALA A 10 4.99 -36.39 16.58
CA ALA A 10 5.12 -34.95 16.52
C ALA A 10 3.94 -34.38 15.70
N VAL A 11 2.98 -33.76 16.37
CA VAL A 11 1.88 -33.03 15.74
C VAL A 11 2.47 -31.74 15.15
N ALA A 12 2.82 -31.78 13.87
CA ALA A 12 3.22 -30.58 13.13
C ALA A 12 1.98 -29.70 12.90
N SER A 13 1.71 -28.76 13.81
CA SER A 13 0.72 -27.72 13.58
C SER A 13 1.22 -26.80 12.46
N PRO A 14 0.48 -26.63 11.35
CA PRO A 14 0.88 -25.66 10.33
C PRO A 14 0.78 -24.25 10.93
N LEU A 15 1.92 -23.56 11.04
CA LEU A 15 1.95 -22.13 11.27
C LEU A 15 1.16 -21.45 10.14
N ARG A 16 -0.08 -21.05 10.39
CA ARG A 16 -0.76 -20.11 9.50
C ARG A 16 -0.08 -18.76 9.67
N ALA A 17 0.54 -18.28 8.60
CA ALA A 17 1.01 -16.90 8.51
C ALA A 17 -0.16 -15.97 8.88
N GLN A 18 0.02 -15.15 9.91
CA GLN A 18 -0.99 -14.19 10.34
C GLN A 18 -1.22 -13.20 9.20
N ALA A 19 -2.46 -13.10 8.72
CA ALA A 19 -2.79 -12.15 7.67
C ALA A 19 -2.51 -10.73 8.16
N VAL A 20 -1.76 -9.96 7.38
CA VAL A 20 -1.48 -8.55 7.65
C VAL A 20 -2.81 -7.81 7.74
N LYS A 21 -3.16 -7.30 8.92
CA LYS A 21 -4.39 -6.55 9.16
C LYS A 21 -4.23 -5.12 8.63
N ALA A 22 -5.18 -4.69 7.79
CA ALA A 22 -5.26 -3.31 7.34
C ALA A 22 -5.77 -2.38 8.45
N GLU A 23 -5.26 -1.14 8.50
CA GLU A 23 -5.80 -0.10 9.40
C GLU A 23 -7.27 0.20 9.08
N HIS A 24 -7.62 0.22 7.79
CA HIS A 24 -8.99 0.42 7.30
C HIS A 24 -9.35 -0.61 6.24
N VAL A 25 -10.57 -1.12 6.31
CA VAL A 25 -11.16 -2.01 5.30
C VAL A 25 -12.45 -1.36 4.82
N GLN A 26 -12.62 -1.25 3.50
CA GLN A 26 -13.77 -0.58 2.91
C GLN A 26 -14.25 -1.26 1.62
N ALA A 27 -15.54 -1.14 1.35
CA ALA A 27 -16.13 -1.54 0.07
C ALA A 27 -16.24 -0.30 -0.84
N GLY A 28 -15.75 -0.42 -2.07
CA GLY A 28 -15.97 0.55 -3.12
C GLY A 28 -17.35 0.39 -3.76
N ALA A 29 -17.84 1.47 -4.39
CA ALA A 29 -19.05 1.40 -5.19
C ALA A 29 -18.85 0.44 -6.39
N PRO A 30 -19.87 -0.34 -6.80
CA PRO A 30 -19.78 -1.19 -7.98
C PRO A 30 -19.46 -0.40 -9.25
N GLN A 31 -18.60 -0.94 -10.11
CA GLN A 31 -18.09 -0.24 -11.30
C GLN A 31 -18.39 -1.01 -12.59
N ALA A 32 -18.82 -0.29 -13.62
CA ALA A 32 -19.04 -0.88 -14.94
C ALA A 32 -17.71 -1.21 -15.64
N VAL A 33 -17.76 -2.16 -16.57
CA VAL A 33 -16.63 -2.44 -17.48
C VAL A 33 -16.37 -1.20 -18.34
N GLY A 34 -15.10 -0.81 -18.48
CA GLY A 34 -14.66 0.37 -19.23
C GLY A 34 -14.80 1.71 -18.47
N ALA A 35 -15.49 1.74 -17.32
CA ALA A 35 -15.65 2.96 -16.53
C ALA A 35 -14.42 3.21 -15.65
N VAL A 36 -13.63 4.22 -16.01
CA VAL A 36 -12.53 4.72 -15.18
C VAL A 36 -13.11 5.37 -13.93
N HIS A 37 -12.62 4.97 -12.77
CA HIS A 37 -13.04 5.51 -11.48
C HIS A 37 -11.85 5.75 -10.57
N THR A 38 -12.07 6.58 -9.55
CA THR A 38 -11.08 6.83 -8.51
C THR A 38 -11.14 5.73 -7.46
N VAL A 39 -10.01 5.04 -7.24
CA VAL A 39 -9.86 4.06 -6.17
C VAL A 39 -9.52 4.78 -4.86
N ARG A 40 -8.49 5.63 -4.90
CA ARG A 40 -8.05 6.43 -3.76
C ARG A 40 -7.26 7.63 -4.23
N THR A 41 -7.43 8.75 -3.54
CA THR A 41 -6.51 9.89 -3.63
C THR A 41 -5.52 9.84 -2.47
N ILE A 42 -4.24 10.07 -2.77
CA ILE A 42 -3.13 10.18 -1.80
C ILE A 42 -2.59 11.62 -1.93
N PRO A 43 -3.16 12.59 -1.20
CA PRO A 43 -2.81 13.99 -1.32
C PRO A 43 -1.32 14.27 -1.04
N GLU A 44 -0.75 13.56 -0.07
CA GLU A 44 0.65 13.70 0.34
C GLU A 44 1.61 13.32 -0.78
N ALA A 45 1.25 12.33 -1.59
CA ALA A 45 2.03 11.87 -2.74
C ALA A 45 1.59 12.52 -4.06
N CYS A 46 0.67 13.49 -4.03
CA CYS A 46 0.10 14.11 -5.22
C CYS A 46 -0.41 13.10 -6.27
N THR A 47 -0.91 11.95 -5.80
CA THR A 47 -1.23 10.80 -6.65
C THR A 47 -2.69 10.40 -6.45
N ARG A 48 -3.40 10.16 -7.55
CA ARG A 48 -4.71 9.53 -7.57
C ARG A 48 -4.55 8.16 -8.22
N LEU A 49 -5.06 7.14 -7.55
CA LEU A 49 -5.16 5.80 -8.11
C LEU A 49 -6.45 5.72 -8.90
N GLU A 50 -6.31 5.52 -10.20
CA GLU A 50 -7.43 5.29 -11.10
C GLU A 50 -7.51 3.82 -11.46
N GLY A 51 -8.73 3.30 -11.53
CA GLY A 51 -9.01 1.91 -11.78
C GLY A 51 -10.07 1.73 -12.85
N VAL A 52 -10.05 0.59 -13.53
CA VAL A 52 -11.04 0.23 -14.55
C VAL A 52 -11.14 -1.29 -14.68
N PHE A 53 -12.37 -1.80 -14.71
CA PHE A 53 -12.61 -3.18 -15.15
C PHE A 53 -12.49 -3.24 -16.67
N THR A 54 -11.66 -4.12 -17.20
CA THR A 54 -11.34 -4.17 -18.64
C THR A 54 -12.33 -5.00 -19.45
N GLY A 55 -13.00 -5.97 -18.81
CA GLY A 55 -13.78 -7.00 -19.48
C GLY A 55 -12.95 -8.18 -19.99
N GLU A 56 -11.62 -8.07 -19.94
CA GLU A 56 -10.69 -9.12 -20.39
C GLU A 56 -10.38 -10.08 -19.24
N ALA A 57 -10.55 -11.39 -19.42
CA ALA A 57 -10.33 -12.36 -18.34
C ALA A 57 -8.87 -12.40 -17.84
N ALA A 58 -7.90 -12.21 -18.73
CA ALA A 58 -6.47 -12.25 -18.41
C ALA A 58 -6.00 -11.03 -17.59
N GLN A 59 -6.72 -9.90 -17.69
CA GLN A 59 -6.40 -8.68 -16.96
C GLN A 59 -7.69 -7.96 -16.58
N ALA A 60 -8.51 -8.60 -15.75
CA ALA A 60 -9.89 -8.14 -15.48
C ALA A 60 -9.98 -6.74 -14.88
N TYR A 61 -8.92 -6.26 -14.24
CA TYR A 61 -8.84 -4.92 -13.67
C TYR A 61 -7.46 -4.31 -13.96
N ARG A 62 -7.45 -3.05 -14.38
CA ARG A 62 -6.25 -2.23 -14.49
C ARG A 62 -6.29 -1.12 -13.47
N MET A 63 -5.16 -0.85 -12.84
CA MET A 63 -4.96 0.26 -11.91
C MET A 63 -3.73 1.03 -12.33
N GLN A 64 -3.81 2.36 -12.30
CA GLN A 64 -2.69 3.24 -12.61
C GLN A 64 -2.62 4.43 -11.64
N PRO A 65 -1.41 4.85 -11.24
CA PRO A 65 -1.22 6.11 -10.55
C PRO A 65 -1.21 7.26 -11.56
N VAL A 66 -1.99 8.31 -11.29
CA VAL A 66 -1.96 9.56 -12.04
C VAL A 66 -1.71 10.74 -11.12
N ARG A 67 -1.14 11.82 -11.65
CA ARG A 67 -0.91 13.04 -10.87
C ARG A 67 -2.24 13.74 -10.58
N THR A 68 -2.44 14.17 -9.34
CA THR A 68 -3.68 14.87 -8.94
C THR A 68 -3.81 16.25 -9.58
N ALA A 69 -2.72 17.01 -9.63
CA ALA A 69 -2.67 18.35 -10.23
C ALA A 69 -1.23 18.74 -10.64
N PRO A 70 -1.06 19.59 -11.68
CA PRO A 70 0.25 20.00 -12.19
C PRO A 70 1.06 20.87 -11.20
N ASN A 71 0.38 21.55 -10.28
CA ASN A 71 0.98 22.40 -9.24
C ASN A 71 1.06 21.72 -7.86
N CYS A 72 0.70 20.44 -7.76
CA CYS A 72 0.78 19.73 -6.48
C CYS A 72 2.25 19.50 -6.08
N GLN A 73 2.59 19.90 -4.85
CA GLN A 73 3.91 19.71 -4.25
C GLN A 73 3.91 18.48 -3.33
N PRO A 74 4.58 17.38 -3.71
CA PRO A 74 4.55 16.14 -2.94
C PRO A 74 5.33 16.28 -1.63
N ARG A 75 4.71 15.80 -0.54
CA ARG A 75 5.33 15.64 0.79
C ARG A 75 5.64 14.17 1.09
N ALA A 76 5.27 13.28 0.18
CA ALA A 76 5.54 11.85 0.17
C ALA A 76 5.77 11.40 -1.28
N ARG A 77 6.36 10.23 -1.48
CA ARG A 77 6.55 9.64 -2.81
C ARG A 77 5.57 8.50 -3.03
N TYR A 78 5.02 8.42 -4.24
CA TYR A 78 4.41 7.17 -4.70
C TYR A 78 5.48 6.32 -5.37
N VAL A 79 5.58 5.05 -4.99
CA VAL A 79 6.55 4.09 -5.54
C VAL A 79 5.79 2.91 -6.12
N ASP A 80 6.18 2.49 -7.33
CA ASP A 80 5.58 1.35 -8.02
C ASP A 80 5.66 0.08 -7.15
N PRO A 81 4.58 -0.73 -7.03
CA PRO A 81 4.56 -1.89 -6.15
C PRO A 81 5.63 -2.95 -6.49
N ALA A 82 6.05 -3.10 -7.75
CA ALA A 82 7.08 -4.05 -8.13
C ALA A 82 8.47 -3.65 -7.61
N GLN A 83 8.69 -2.33 -7.45
CA GLN A 83 9.90 -1.76 -6.86
C GLN A 83 9.80 -1.70 -5.33
N ALA A 84 8.67 -1.24 -4.80
CA ALA A 84 8.46 -1.02 -3.36
C ALA A 84 8.39 -2.33 -2.56
N ARG A 85 7.79 -3.38 -3.15
CA ARG A 85 7.57 -4.70 -2.52
C ARG A 85 7.11 -4.58 -1.05
N PRO A 86 5.98 -3.88 -0.80
CA PRO A 86 5.62 -3.48 0.55
C PRO A 86 5.38 -4.69 1.47
N SER A 87 5.99 -4.67 2.66
CA SER A 87 5.88 -5.70 3.68
C SER A 87 5.95 -5.08 5.09
N GLN A 88 5.25 -5.68 6.07
CA GLN A 88 5.36 -5.24 7.47
C GLN A 88 6.79 -5.38 8.02
N GLN A 89 7.51 -6.39 7.55
CA GLN A 89 8.90 -6.65 7.95
C GLN A 89 9.84 -5.51 7.52
N ASP A 90 9.55 -4.88 6.38
CA ASP A 90 10.32 -3.74 5.86
C ASP A 90 9.78 -2.37 6.31
N GLY A 91 8.96 -2.36 7.37
CA GLY A 91 8.40 -1.16 7.98
C GLY A 91 7.21 -0.55 7.24
N TRP A 92 6.61 -1.27 6.29
CA TRP A 92 5.39 -0.83 5.64
C TRP A 92 4.16 -1.12 6.50
N ILE A 93 3.22 -0.20 6.47
CA ILE A 93 1.94 -0.31 7.16
C ILE A 93 0.84 -0.43 6.10
N LEU A 94 0.04 -1.49 6.18
CA LEU A 94 -1.13 -1.65 5.32
C LEU A 94 -2.22 -0.72 5.80
N SER A 95 -2.37 0.43 5.13
CA SER A 95 -3.31 1.46 5.58
C SER A 95 -4.74 1.20 5.16
N THR A 96 -4.94 0.67 3.97
CA THR A 96 -6.31 0.48 3.45
C THR A 96 -6.40 -0.73 2.54
N GLU A 97 -7.44 -1.53 2.74
CA GLU A 97 -7.91 -2.53 1.79
C GLU A 97 -9.26 -2.08 1.24
N THR A 98 -9.38 -2.00 -0.08
CA THR A 98 -10.61 -1.60 -0.77
C THR A 98 -11.06 -2.71 -1.71
N LEU A 99 -12.25 -3.25 -1.47
CA LEU A 99 -12.89 -4.23 -2.36
C LEU A 99 -13.85 -3.51 -3.30
N ILE A 100 -13.61 -3.59 -4.60
CA ILE A 100 -14.40 -2.90 -5.62
C ILE A 100 -15.13 -3.96 -6.47
N PRO A 101 -16.47 -4.05 -6.40
CA PRO A 101 -17.21 -5.01 -7.22
C PRO A 101 -17.33 -4.57 -8.68
N GLN A 102 -17.33 -5.52 -9.62
CA GLN A 102 -17.80 -5.25 -10.98
C GLN A 102 -19.34 -5.18 -10.98
N ALA A 103 -19.93 -4.11 -11.52
CA ALA A 103 -21.38 -3.88 -11.50
C ALA A 103 -22.19 -5.01 -12.17
N GLY A 104 -21.71 -5.54 -13.29
CA GLY A 104 -22.35 -6.66 -13.99
C GLY A 104 -22.00 -8.05 -13.44
N CYS A 105 -21.08 -8.14 -12.49
CA CYS A 105 -20.70 -9.41 -11.86
C CYS A 105 -20.06 -9.17 -10.48
N PRO A 106 -20.88 -9.06 -9.42
CA PRO A 106 -20.37 -8.78 -8.06
C PRO A 106 -19.44 -9.85 -7.49
N ALA A 107 -19.48 -11.06 -8.05
CA ALA A 107 -18.55 -12.16 -7.72
C ALA A 107 -17.12 -11.90 -8.23
N ARG A 108 -16.94 -10.94 -9.14
CA ARG A 108 -15.64 -10.45 -9.62
C ARG A 108 -15.33 -9.12 -8.97
N GLN A 109 -14.22 -9.06 -8.25
CA GLN A 109 -13.84 -7.90 -7.44
C GLN A 109 -12.36 -7.57 -7.63
N ALA A 110 -12.04 -6.28 -7.54
CA ALA A 110 -10.67 -5.82 -7.41
C ALA A 110 -10.40 -5.50 -5.94
N LEU A 111 -9.40 -6.14 -5.35
CA LEU A 111 -8.89 -5.85 -4.02
C LEU A 111 -7.66 -4.95 -4.17
N VAL A 112 -7.79 -3.69 -3.78
CA VAL A 112 -6.67 -2.74 -3.79
C VAL A 112 -6.16 -2.54 -2.37
N LYS A 113 -4.87 -2.84 -2.17
CA LYS A 113 -4.17 -2.70 -0.90
C LYS A 113 -3.22 -1.51 -0.97
N VAL A 114 -3.47 -0.48 -0.18
CA VAL A 114 -2.63 0.73 -0.14
C VAL A 114 -1.78 0.71 1.12
N TRP A 115 -0.47 0.80 0.89
CA TRP A 115 0.57 0.74 1.91
C TRP A 115 1.22 2.11 2.07
N ARG A 116 1.67 2.40 3.30
CA ARG A 116 2.50 3.56 3.60
C ARG A 116 3.76 3.13 4.35
N LYS A 117 4.90 3.73 4.02
CA LYS A 117 6.14 3.60 4.77
C LYS A 117 6.46 4.95 5.42
N PRO A 118 6.24 5.07 6.74
CA PRO A 118 6.63 6.28 7.44
C PRO A 118 8.16 6.41 7.47
N VAL A 119 8.64 7.63 7.61
CA VAL A 119 10.05 7.94 7.92
C VAL A 119 10.09 8.56 9.30
N ALA A 120 11.14 8.25 10.07
CA ALA A 120 11.37 8.91 11.34
C ALA A 120 11.61 10.41 11.10
N GLN A 121 11.00 11.25 11.93
CA GLN A 121 11.20 12.70 11.91
C GLN A 121 12.04 13.10 13.12
N ASP A 122 13.26 12.60 13.18
CA ASP A 122 14.18 12.92 14.28
C ASP A 122 14.69 14.34 14.11
N LEU A 123 13.97 15.27 14.74
CA LEU A 123 14.33 16.67 14.81
C LEU A 123 15.14 16.91 16.08
N ALA A 124 16.41 17.30 15.91
CA ALA A 124 17.25 17.70 17.02
C ALA A 124 16.61 18.88 17.75
N ARG A 125 16.45 18.72 19.06
CA ARG A 125 16.06 19.80 19.96
C ARG A 125 17.32 20.55 20.39
N ASP A 126 17.22 21.86 20.50
CA ASP A 126 18.27 22.71 21.03
C ASP A 126 18.42 22.55 22.56
N GLY A 127 19.37 23.28 23.15
CA GLY A 127 19.60 23.26 24.60
C GLY A 127 18.42 23.75 25.46
N GLN A 128 17.35 24.26 24.84
CA GLN A 128 16.10 24.67 25.49
C GLN A 128 14.96 23.66 25.23
N GLY A 129 15.26 22.52 24.58
CA GLY A 129 14.27 21.50 24.24
C GLY A 129 13.39 21.87 23.03
N GLN A 130 13.69 22.95 22.31
CA GLN A 130 12.92 23.41 21.14
C GLN A 130 13.51 22.88 19.84
N VAL A 131 12.66 22.54 18.88
CA VAL A 131 13.11 22.24 17.52
C VAL A 131 13.25 23.55 16.75
N ARG A 132 14.46 23.84 16.27
CA ARG A 132 14.73 24.99 15.39
C ARG A 132 15.11 24.51 13.99
N ILE A 133 14.44 25.04 12.97
CA ILE A 133 14.72 24.74 11.56
C ILE A 133 15.07 26.06 10.87
N TYR A 134 16.31 26.17 10.38
CA TYR A 134 16.76 27.35 9.65
C TYR A 134 16.64 27.11 8.14
N LEU A 135 15.95 28.02 7.45
CA LEU A 135 15.69 27.91 6.01
C LEU A 135 16.99 27.89 5.20
N GLN A 136 17.98 28.69 5.57
CA GLN A 136 19.28 28.76 4.88
C GLN A 136 20.04 27.43 4.99
N ASP A 137 19.99 26.76 6.14
CA ASP A 137 20.67 25.47 6.31
C ASP A 137 19.94 24.36 5.58
N ALA A 138 18.61 24.37 5.57
CA ALA A 138 17.81 23.44 4.77
C ALA A 138 18.09 23.59 3.26
N GLN A 139 18.24 24.82 2.77
CA GLN A 139 18.61 25.08 1.37
C GLN A 139 20.01 24.54 1.05
N LYS A 140 20.99 24.75 1.93
CA LYS A 140 22.35 24.21 1.75
C LYS A 140 22.36 22.68 1.75
N GLN A 141 21.62 22.04 2.66
CA GLN A 141 21.48 20.58 2.73
C GLN A 141 20.83 20.03 1.46
N ALA A 142 19.77 20.67 0.96
CA ALA A 142 19.14 20.28 -0.30
C ALA A 142 20.09 20.41 -1.49
N ALA A 143 20.85 21.51 -1.57
CA ALA A 143 21.86 21.71 -2.61
C ALA A 143 23.00 20.67 -2.54
N ALA A 144 23.33 20.20 -1.34
CA ALA A 144 24.31 19.13 -1.11
C ALA A 144 23.74 17.72 -1.32
N GLY A 145 22.50 17.56 -1.78
CA GLY A 145 21.84 16.26 -1.96
C GLY A 145 21.44 15.57 -0.65
N GLN A 146 21.56 16.25 0.49
CA GLN A 146 21.22 15.74 1.82
C GLN A 146 19.75 16.00 2.17
N MET A 147 18.86 15.72 1.21
CA MET A 147 17.43 15.82 1.46
C MET A 147 16.97 14.71 2.39
N ARG A 148 16.14 15.06 3.37
CA ARG A 148 15.51 14.07 4.24
C ARG A 148 14.67 13.10 3.42
N ALA A 149 14.68 11.84 3.82
CA ALA A 149 13.81 10.84 3.23
C ALA A 149 12.35 11.31 3.35
N LEU A 150 11.57 11.12 2.29
CA LEU A 150 10.13 11.37 2.31
C LEU A 150 9.40 10.06 2.66
N PRO A 151 8.25 10.14 3.36
CA PRO A 151 7.36 8.99 3.45
C PRO A 151 7.04 8.44 2.07
N GLU A 152 6.80 7.13 1.99
CA GLU A 152 6.45 6.46 0.73
C GLU A 152 5.05 5.86 0.80
N TYR A 153 4.40 5.80 -0.35
CA TYR A 153 3.15 5.09 -0.56
C TYR A 153 3.30 4.15 -1.74
N SER A 154 2.62 3.01 -1.67
CA SER A 154 2.50 2.07 -2.78
C SER A 154 1.13 1.40 -2.76
N ALA A 155 0.65 0.94 -3.91
CA ALA A 155 -0.62 0.23 -3.99
C ALA A 155 -0.44 -1.09 -4.75
N VAL A 156 -0.89 -2.17 -4.11
CA VAL A 156 -0.88 -3.53 -4.67
C VAL A 156 -2.30 -3.85 -5.11
N LEU A 157 -2.45 -4.30 -6.36
CA LEU A 157 -3.69 -4.80 -6.90
C LEU A 157 -3.70 -6.33 -6.78
N ASP A 158 -4.76 -6.86 -6.21
CA ASP A 158 -5.14 -8.27 -6.29
C ASP A 158 -6.53 -8.34 -6.91
N VAL A 159 -6.76 -9.30 -7.81
CA VAL A 159 -8.07 -9.49 -8.42
C VAL A 159 -8.65 -10.77 -7.84
N THR A 160 -9.68 -10.60 -7.01
CA THR A 160 -10.31 -11.70 -6.29
C THR A 160 -11.71 -11.93 -6.87
N GLY A 161 -12.03 -13.17 -7.23
CA GLY A 161 -13.40 -13.48 -7.64
C GLY A 161 -13.54 -14.63 -8.62
N GLY A 162 -14.73 -15.22 -8.63
CA GLY A 162 -15.09 -16.36 -9.47
C GLY A 162 -15.37 -15.99 -10.93
N ARG A 163 -15.63 -17.02 -11.75
CA ARG A 163 -16.12 -16.83 -13.11
C ARG A 163 -17.52 -16.20 -13.06
N CYS A 164 -17.75 -15.24 -13.93
CA CYS A 164 -19.08 -14.76 -14.30
C CYS A 164 -19.52 -15.63 -15.47
N GLY A 165 -20.75 -16.17 -15.43
CA GLY A 165 -21.26 -17.13 -16.41
C GLY A 165 -21.24 -16.62 -17.84
#